data_AF-A0A2S9IR54-F1
#
_entry.id   AF-A0A2S9IR54-F1
#
_cell.length_a   1.000
_cell.length_b   1.000
_cell.length_c   1.000
_cell.angle_alpha   90.00
_cell.angle_beta   90.00
_cell.angle_gamma   90.00
#
_symmetry.space_group_name_H-M   'P 1'
#
loop_
_entity.id
_entity.type
_entity.pdbx_description
1 polymer ?
#
loop_
_entity_poly.entity_id
_entity_poly.type
_entity_poly.pdbx_seq_one_letter_code
_entity_poly.pdbx_strand_id
1 'polypeptide(L)'
;NVIAMYARGMSTRDISGYVKEMYAMDISATEISNITDKVIPALNEWRNRPLESVYPFVFLDCMHYKVKDNGSVQTRAVYNILGVNRDGRKDLIGIYLSENEGAKFWLSVL
;
A
#
# COMPACT_ATOMS: atom_id res chain seq x y z
N ASN A 1 -0.39 16.61 8.78
CA ASN A 1 -0.90 16.48 7.40
C ASN A 1 0.07 15.92 6.36
N VAL A 2 1.33 15.57 6.71
CA VAL A 2 2.31 14.94 5.78
C VAL A 2 1.79 13.63 5.18
N ILE A 3 1.25 12.72 6.00
CA ILE A 3 0.70 11.42 5.55
C ILE A 3 -0.40 11.60 4.49
N ALA A 4 -1.28 12.59 4.69
CA ALA A 4 -2.39 12.87 3.77
C ALA A 4 -1.94 13.47 2.43
N MET A 5 -0.78 14.14 2.39
CA MET A 5 -0.16 14.64 1.15
C MET A 5 0.50 13.50 0.39
N TYR A 6 1.21 12.62 1.11
CA TYR A 6 1.81 11.42 0.51
C TYR A 6 0.73 10.48 -0.06
N ALA A 7 -0.37 10.27 0.67
CA ALA A 7 -1.51 9.48 0.21
C ALA A 7 -2.20 10.06 -1.04
N ARG A 8 -2.05 11.36 -1.32
CA ARG A 8 -2.53 12.02 -2.55
C ARG A 8 -1.54 11.93 -3.71
N GLY A 9 -0.40 11.27 -3.52
CA GLY A 9 0.61 11.04 -4.56
C GLY A 9 1.68 12.13 -4.68
N MET A 10 1.80 13.04 -3.70
CA MET A 10 2.91 14.00 -3.70
C MET A 10 4.23 13.28 -3.36
N SER A 11 5.31 13.63 -4.07
CA SER A 11 6.63 13.07 -3.76
C SER A 11 7.14 13.62 -2.41
N THR A 12 8.04 12.88 -1.76
CA THR A 12 8.63 13.32 -0.48
C THR A 12 9.40 14.64 -0.61
N ARG A 13 9.93 14.95 -1.80
CA ARG A 13 10.59 16.23 -2.10
C ARG A 13 9.59 17.37 -2.28
N ASP A 14 8.46 17.12 -2.93
CA ASP A 14 7.40 18.13 -3.09
C ASP A 14 6.78 18.49 -1.74
N ILE A 15 6.58 17.48 -0.88
CA ILE A 15 6.10 17.69 0.49
C ILE A 15 7.10 18.52 1.31
N SER A 16 8.40 18.24 1.16
CA SER A 16 9.47 19.04 1.81
C SER A 16 9.42 20.50 1.37
N GLY A 17 9.31 20.75 0.06
CA GLY A 17 9.16 22.09 -0.50
C GLY A 17 7.91 22.81 0.03
N TYR A 18 6.78 22.12 0.04
CA TYR A 18 5.51 22.67 0.56
C TYR A 18 5.61 23.05 2.04
N VAL A 19 6.23 22.19 2.86
CA VAL A 19 6.42 22.47 4.29
C VAL A 19 7.32 23.70 4.50
N LYS A 20 8.38 23.82 3.71
CA LYS A 20 9.28 24.97 3.73
C LYS A 20 8.57 26.27 3.35
N GLU A 21 7.76 26.24 2.29
CA GLU A 21 7.05 27.43 1.79
C GLU A 21 5.96 27.90 2.77
N MET A 22 5.13 26.98 3.27
CA MET A 22 3.98 27.34 4.10
C MET A 22 4.35 27.60 5.57
N TYR A 23 5.38 26.92 6.09
CA TYR A 23 5.70 26.93 7.52
C TYR A 23 7.12 27.41 7.85
N ALA A 24 7.93 27.80 6.85
CA ALA A 24 9.33 28.22 7.01
C ALA A 24 10.19 27.20 7.77
N MET A 25 9.81 25.92 7.75
CA MET A 25 10.51 24.82 8.40
C MET A 25 11.27 24.01 7.35
N ASP A 26 12.55 23.76 7.61
CA ASP A 26 13.34 22.83 6.81
C ASP A 26 13.12 21.40 7.32
N ILE A 27 12.47 20.58 6.50
CA ILE A 27 12.33 19.14 6.71
C ILE A 27 12.88 18.40 5.49
N SER A 28 13.74 17.42 5.72
CA SER A 28 14.32 16.61 4.64
C SER A 28 13.31 15.58 4.10
N ALA A 29 13.52 15.15 2.86
CA ALA A 29 12.74 14.06 2.27
C ALA A 29 12.86 12.74 3.07
N THR A 30 14.00 12.51 3.74
CA THR A 30 14.22 11.36 4.62
C THR A 30 13.36 11.44 5.88
N GLU A 31 13.25 12.62 6.50
CA GLU A 31 12.37 12.82 7.65
C GLU A 31 10.90 12.65 7.28
N ILE A 32 10.49 13.07 6.08
CA ILE A 32 9.15 12.80 5.56
C ILE A 32 8.91 11.30 5.40
N SER A 33 9.89 10.55 4.88
CA SER A 33 9.81 9.09 4.80
C SER A 33 9.62 8.45 6.19
N ASN A 34 10.41 8.89 7.18
CA ASN A 34 10.28 8.42 8.55
C ASN A 34 8.90 8.73 9.17
N ILE A 35 8.29 9.86 8.78
CA ILE A 35 6.92 10.20 9.20
C ILE A 35 5.91 9.26 8.54
N THR A 36 6.06 8.92 7.26
CA THR A 36 5.16 7.98 6.56
C THR A 36 5.29 6.56 7.09
N ASP A 37 6.47 6.15 7.54
CA ASP A 37 6.71 4.83 8.13
C ASP A 37 5.92 4.59 9.42
N LYS A 38 5.45 5.65 10.08
CA LYS A 38 4.55 5.54 11.24
C LYS A 38 3.21 4.86 10.94
N VAL A 39 2.85 4.70 9.65
CA VAL A 39 1.65 3.97 9.21
C VAL A 39 1.87 2.46 9.19
N ILE A 40 3.12 1.96 9.21
CA ILE A 40 3.43 0.53 9.12
C ILE A 40 2.71 -0.31 10.20
N PRO A 41 2.67 0.10 11.48
CA PRO A 41 1.92 -0.64 12.50
C PRO A 41 0.42 -0.74 12.17
N ALA A 42 -0.20 0.37 11.77
CA ALA A 42 -1.60 0.40 11.38
C ALA A 42 -1.89 -0.45 10.13
N LEU A 43 -0.95 -0.49 9.17
CA LEU A 43 -1.02 -1.38 8.02
C LEU A 43 -0.99 -2.85 8.46
N ASN A 44 -0.12 -3.22 9.40
CA ASN A 44 -0.06 -4.59 9.92
C ASN A 44 -1.31 -4.98 10.70
N GLU A 45 -1.87 -4.07 11.50
CA GLU A 45 -3.17 -4.28 12.16
C GLU A 45 -4.29 -4.48 11.14
N TRP A 46 -4.35 -3.63 10.11
CA TRP A 46 -5.32 -3.74 9.03
C TRP A 46 -5.18 -5.06 8.26
N ARG A 47 -3.94 -5.53 8.00
CA ARG A 47 -3.69 -6.81 7.33
C ARG A 47 -4.12 -8.03 8.16
N ASN A 48 -4.05 -7.93 9.48
CA ASN A 48 -4.39 -9.03 10.40
C ASN A 48 -5.80 -8.88 11.01
N ARG A 49 -6.59 -7.93 10.53
CA ARG A 49 -7.94 -7.71 11.05
C ARG A 49 -8.83 -8.94 10.78
N PRO A 50 -9.79 -9.25 11.66
CA PRO A 50 -10.76 -10.30 11.40
C PRO A 50 -11.60 -9.95 10.16
N LEU A 51 -11.73 -10.92 9.26
CA LEU A 51 -12.56 -10.82 8.07
C LEU A 51 -13.96 -11.39 8.33
N GLU A 52 -14.93 -11.04 7.48
CA GLU A 52 -16.23 -11.70 7.52
C GLU A 52 -16.13 -13.17 7.13
N SER A 53 -17.02 -14.00 7.68
CA SER A 53 -17.02 -15.44 7.41
C SER A 53 -17.35 -15.79 5.96
N VAL A 54 -18.07 -14.92 5.25
CA VAL A 54 -18.53 -15.16 3.87
C VAL A 54 -18.53 -13.87 3.06
N TYR A 55 -17.83 -13.89 1.93
CA TYR A 55 -17.92 -12.88 0.87
C TYR A 55 -18.55 -13.53 -0.37
N PRO A 56 -19.81 -13.22 -0.71
CA PRO A 56 -20.48 -13.80 -1.88
C PRO A 56 -19.75 -13.60 -3.21
N PHE A 57 -19.01 -12.50 -3.34
CA PHE A 57 -18.18 -12.22 -4.52
C PHE A 57 -16.78 -11.82 -4.08
N VAL A 58 -15.78 -12.34 -4.78
CA VAL A 58 -14.37 -11.97 -4.59
C VAL A 58 -13.76 -11.68 -5.95
N PHE A 59 -13.11 -10.53 -6.06
CA PHE A 59 -12.37 -10.10 -7.24
C PHE A 59 -10.89 -10.14 -6.93
N LEU A 60 -10.13 -10.66 -7.90
CA LEU A 60 -8.68 -10.75 -7.84
C LEU A 60 -8.12 -9.86 -8.95
N ASP A 61 -7.30 -8.89 -8.57
CA ASP A 61 -6.63 -7.98 -9.49
C ASP A 61 -5.11 -8.06 -9.31
N CYS A 62 -4.36 -7.88 -10.39
CA CYS A 62 -2.90 -7.92 -10.40
C CYS A 62 -2.35 -6.68 -11.09
N MET A 63 -1.54 -5.90 -10.37
CA MET A 63 -0.84 -4.73 -10.91
C MET A 63 0.67 -4.91 -10.85
N HIS A 64 1.35 -4.55 -11.93
CA HIS A 64 2.80 -4.63 -12.03
C HIS A 64 3.45 -3.28 -11.69
N TYR A 65 4.37 -3.28 -10.74
CA TYR A 65 5.13 -2.10 -10.33
C TYR A 65 6.63 -2.32 -10.52
N LYS A 66 7.34 -1.28 -10.98
CA LYS A 66 8.80 -1.28 -11.01
C LYS A 66 9.32 -0.87 -9.64
N VAL A 67 9.99 -1.79 -8.96
CA VAL A 67 10.57 -1.59 -7.64
C VAL A 67 12.09 -1.70 -7.75
N LYS A 68 12.81 -0.80 -7.08
CA LYS A 68 14.25 -0.91 -6.95
C LYS A 68 14.56 -1.85 -5.79
N ASP A 69 15.20 -2.96 -6.09
CA ASP A 69 15.57 -3.98 -5.12
C ASP A 69 17.00 -4.46 -5.38
N ASN A 70 17.81 -4.55 -4.32
CA ASN A 70 19.23 -4.91 -4.37
C ASN A 70 20.03 -4.21 -5.49
N GLY A 71 19.75 -2.92 -5.72
CA GLY A 71 20.44 -2.10 -6.72
C GLY A 71 19.92 -2.24 -8.16
N SER A 72 19.02 -3.18 -8.43
CA SER A 72 18.39 -3.41 -9.74
C SER A 72 16.93 -2.99 -9.73
N VAL A 73 16.39 -2.54 -10.87
CA VAL A 73 14.95 -2.29 -11.02
C VAL A 73 14.29 -3.57 -11.51
N GLN A 74 13.42 -4.14 -10.69
CA GLN A 74 12.67 -5.35 -11.00
C GLN A 74 11.18 -5.06 -11.05
N THR A 75 10.46 -5.76 -11.93
CA THR A 75 9.01 -5.71 -11.95
C THR A 75 8.47 -6.67 -10.91
N ARG A 76 7.69 -6.17 -9.95
CA ARG A 76 6.98 -6.97 -8.94
C ARG A 76 5.48 -6.90 -9.19
N ALA A 77 4.79 -8.00 -8.92
CA ALA A 77 3.33 -8.09 -9.01
C ALA A 77 2.70 -7.80 -7.64
N VAL A 78 1.68 -6.95 -7.63
CA VAL A 78 0.85 -6.63 -6.47
C VAL A 78 -0.54 -7.18 -6.74
N TYR A 79 -0.96 -8.12 -5.90
CA TYR A 79 -2.26 -8.75 -5.97
C TYR A 79 -3.22 -8.11 -4.97
N ASN A 80 -4.35 -7.62 -5.46
CA ASN A 80 -5.40 -7.03 -4.65
C ASN A 80 -6.60 -7.97 -4.61
N ILE A 81 -7.12 -8.21 -3.41
CA ILE A 81 -8.31 -9.05 -3.18
C ILE A 81 -9.43 -8.17 -2.67
N LEU A 82 -10.46 -8.02 -3.50
CA LEU A 82 -11.64 -7.24 -3.16
C LEU A 82 -12.84 -8.17 -2.94
N GLY A 83 -13.33 -8.24 -1.71
CA GLY A 83 -14.56 -8.93 -1.37
C GLY A 83 -15.77 -8.00 -1.46
N VAL A 84 -16.92 -8.58 -1.78
CA VAL A 84 -18.22 -7.94 -1.53
C VAL A 84 -18.91 -8.77 -0.46
N ASN A 85 -19.29 -8.14 0.64
CA ASN A 85 -19.95 -8.82 1.76
C ASN A 85 -21.44 -9.06 1.46
N ARG A 86 -22.15 -9.69 2.42
CA ARG A 86 -23.58 -10.02 2.27
C ARG A 86 -24.48 -8.78 2.17
N ASP A 87 -24.02 -7.64 2.68
CA ASP A 87 -24.71 -6.36 2.59
C ASP A 87 -24.41 -5.60 1.30
N GLY A 88 -23.63 -6.20 0.38
CA GLY A 88 -23.21 -5.56 -0.87
C GLY A 88 -22.09 -4.53 -0.69
N ARG A 89 -21.44 -4.47 0.47
CA ARG A 89 -20.32 -3.56 0.74
C ARG A 89 -19.02 -4.15 0.23
N LYS A 90 -18.25 -3.33 -0.47
CA LYS A 90 -16.90 -3.67 -0.94
C LYS A 90 -15.92 -3.56 0.23
N ASP A 91 -15.09 -4.57 0.39
CA ASP A 91 -14.04 -4.62 1.38
C ASP A 91 -12.74 -5.12 0.73
N LEU A 92 -11.66 -4.39 0.93
CA LEU A 92 -10.34 -4.81 0.46
C LEU A 92 -9.78 -5.82 1.46
N ILE A 93 -9.90 -7.09 1.14
CA ILE A 93 -9.55 -8.22 2.00
C ILE A 93 -8.04 -8.26 2.24
N GLY A 94 -7.26 -8.02 1.19
CA GLY A 94 -5.81 -8.08 1.30
C GLY A 94 -5.06 -7.54 0.08
N ILE A 95 -3.80 -7.20 0.32
CA ILE A 95 -2.82 -6.81 -0.69
C ILE A 95 -1.58 -7.68 -0.49
N TYR A 96 -1.13 -8.35 -1.55
CA TYR A 96 0.00 -9.28 -1.48
C TYR A 96 1.02 -8.97 -2.56
N LEU A 97 2.30 -8.94 -2.20
CA LEU A 97 3.42 -8.74 -3.10
C LEU A 97 3.98 -10.09 -3.53
N SER A 98 4.18 -10.31 -4.83
CA SER A 98 4.92 -11.45 -5.36
C SER A 98 6.10 -11.03 -6.21
N GLU A 99 7.15 -11.82 -6.14
CA GLU A 99 8.35 -11.70 -6.98
C GLU A 99 8.17 -12.38 -8.34
N ASN A 100 7.22 -13.33 -8.48
CA ASN A 100 6.94 -14.02 -9.73
C ASN A 100 5.43 -14.21 -9.93
N GLU A 101 4.96 -14.07 -11.17
CA GLU A 101 3.63 -14.53 -11.55
C GLU A 101 3.58 -16.06 -11.52
N GLY A 102 2.69 -16.64 -10.70
CA GLY A 102 2.53 -18.08 -10.68
C GLY A 102 1.32 -18.55 -9.89
N ALA A 103 0.68 -19.62 -10.37
CA ALA A 103 -0.44 -20.28 -9.69
C ALA A 103 -0.12 -20.70 -8.24
N LYS A 104 1.16 -20.95 -7.94
CA LYS A 104 1.65 -21.27 -6.58
C LYS A 104 1.51 -20.11 -5.60
N PHE A 105 1.55 -18.86 -6.06
CA PHE A 105 1.37 -17.70 -5.20
C PHE A 105 -0.09 -17.60 -4.74
N TRP A 106 -1.05 -17.81 -5.66
CA TRP A 106 -2.48 -17.82 -5.31
C TRP A 106 -2.84 -18.86 -4.26
N LEU A 107 -2.18 -20.03 -4.27
CA LEU A 107 -2.31 -21.06 -3.23
C LEU A 107 -1.82 -20.62 -1.85
N SER A 108 -0.91 -19.65 -1.76
CA SER A 108 -0.46 -19.09 -0.48
C SER A 108 -1.35 -17.97 0.03
N VAL A 109 -2.22 -17.43 -0.84
CA VAL A 109 -3.10 -16.30 -0.57
C VAL A 109 -4.52 -16.76 -0.21
N LEU A 110 -4.96 -17.90 -0.75
CA LEU A 110 -6.20 -18.61 -0.40
C LEU A 110 -6.01 -19.48 0.85
#